data_AF-A0AAV7G2R9-F1
#
_entry.id   AF-A0AAV7G2R9-F1
#
_cell.length_a   1.000
_cell.length_b   1.000
_cell.length_c   1.000
_cell.angle_alpha   90.00
_cell.angle_beta   90.00
_cell.angle_gamma   90.00
#
_symmetry.space_group_name_H-M   'P 1'
#
loop_
_entity.id
_entity.type
_entity.pdbx_description
1 polymer ?
#
loop_
_entity_poly.entity_id
_entity_poly.type
_entity_poly.pdbx_seq_one_letter_code
_entity_poly.pdbx_strand_id
1 'polypeptide(L)' 'MLGFGDKPNPYEEAISIIGNTLAPFDEDNLITSFGFGDATAHDRDVFSFHGDHSPCHGFEEVLECYRKIVPNLK' A
#
# COMPACT_ATOMS: atom_id res chain seq x y z
N MET A 1 19.15 7.16 -17.60
CA MET A 1 18.50 6.20 -18.52
C MET A 1 17.08 6.00 -17.96
N LEU A 2 16.11 6.75 -18.47
CA LEU A 2 14.72 6.69 -17.99
C LEU A 2 14.03 5.56 -18.74
N GLY A 3 13.78 4.44 -18.04
CA GLY A 3 13.09 3.29 -18.61
C GLY A 3 11.62 3.62 -18.88
N PHE A 4 11.16 3.38 -20.10
CA PHE A 4 9.74 3.30 -20.44
C PHE A 4 9.25 1.90 -20.03
N GLY A 5 8.29 1.84 -19.10
CA GLY A 5 7.70 0.62 -18.51
C GLY A 5 7.79 0.72 -16.98
N ASP A 6 6.74 0.94 -16.20
CA ASP A 6 5.38 0.41 -16.28
C ASP A 6 4.35 1.49 -15.99
N LYS A 7 3.21 1.46 -16.69
CA LYS A 7 2.04 2.23 -16.27
C LYS A 7 1.63 1.71 -14.89
N PRO A 8 1.40 2.56 -13.88
CA PRO A 8 0.92 2.10 -12.58
C PRO A 8 -0.33 1.27 -12.76
N ASN A 9 -0.40 0.13 -12.08
CA ASN A 9 -1.62 -0.66 -12.07
C ASN A 9 -2.74 0.10 -11.31
N PRO A 10 -4.01 -0.32 -11.42
CA PRO A 10 -5.12 0.41 -10.80
C PRO A 10 -5.00 0.65 -9.29
N TYR A 11 -4.36 -0.25 -8.53
CA TYR A 11 -4.13 -0.05 -7.10
C TYR A 11 -3.08 1.04 -6.85
N GLU A 12 -1.98 1.03 -7.61
CA GLU A 12 -0.94 2.06 -7.49
C GLU A 12 -1.48 3.45 -7.87
N GLU A 13 -2.33 3.52 -8.90
CA GLU A 13 -3.00 4.76 -9.32
C GLU A 13 -3.95 5.27 -8.22
N ALA A 14 -4.78 4.39 -7.65
CA ALA A 14 -5.69 4.74 -6.58
C ALA A 14 -4.95 5.23 -5.32
N ILE A 15 -3.92 4.50 -4.86
CA ILE A 15 -3.10 4.90 -3.71
C ILE A 15 -2.48 6.28 -3.96
N SER A 16 -1.96 6.52 -5.17
CA SER A 16 -1.33 7.81 -5.53
C SER A 16 -2.34 8.96 -5.54
N ILE A 17 -3.53 8.77 -6.11
CA ILE A 17 -4.57 9.81 -6.14
C ILE A 17 -5.06 10.13 -4.73
N ILE A 18 -5.32 9.10 -3.92
CA ILE A 18 -5.76 9.25 -2.53
C ILE A 18 -4.68 9.98 -1.74
N GLY A 19 -3.42 9.55 -1.85
CA GLY A 19 -2.31 10.18 -1.15
C GLY A 19 -2.10 11.65 -1.51
N ASN A 20 -2.09 11.97 -2.81
CA ASN A 20 -1.97 13.36 -3.26
C ASN A 20 -3.12 14.26 -2.79
N THR A 21 -4.32 13.69 -2.63
CA THR A 21 -5.51 14.45 -2.23
C THR A 21 -5.62 14.60 -0.71
N LEU A 22 -5.27 13.56 0.04
CA LEU A 22 -5.52 13.48 1.48
C LEU A 22 -4.30 13.79 2.35
N ALA A 23 -3.07 13.68 1.83
CA ALA A 23 -1.86 13.93 2.62
C ALA A 23 -1.82 15.29 3.35
N PRO A 24 -2.30 16.42 2.77
CA PRO A 24 -2.32 17.69 3.50
C PRO A 24 -3.27 17.74 4.70
N PHE A 25 -4.19 16.77 4.81
CA PHE A 25 -5.18 16.67 5.88
C PHE A 25 -4.79 15.63 6.95
N ASP A 26 -3.70 14.91 6.75
CA ASP A 26 -3.16 13.95 7.71
C ASP A 26 -2.13 14.66 8.62
N GLU A 27 -2.43 14.75 9.91
CA GLU A 27 -1.62 15.49 10.88
C GLU A 27 -0.37 14.73 11.34
N ASP A 28 -0.41 13.39 11.32
CA ASP A 28 0.69 12.55 11.79
C ASP A 28 1.42 11.80 10.65
N ASN A 29 0.82 11.76 9.45
CA ASN A 29 1.35 11.06 8.29
C ASN A 29 1.56 9.56 8.57
N LEU A 30 0.75 8.96 9.44
CA LEU A 30 0.79 7.54 9.81
C LEU A 30 -0.39 6.79 9.22
N ILE A 31 -0.15 6.11 8.09
CA ILE A 31 -1.17 5.36 7.36
C ILE A 31 -1.16 3.89 7.78
N THR A 32 -2.16 3.48 8.54
CA THR A 32 -2.34 2.06 8.86
C THR A 32 -2.85 1.31 7.63
N SER A 33 -2.05 0.38 7.11
CA SER A 33 -2.30 -0.29 5.82
C SER A 33 -2.47 -1.80 5.98
N PHE A 34 -3.51 -2.35 5.33
CA PHE A 34 -3.85 -3.77 5.39
C PHE A 34 -4.20 -4.33 4.02
N GLY A 35 -3.95 -5.62 3.83
CA GLY A 35 -4.45 -6.41 2.71
C GLY A 35 -5.37 -7.55 3.19
N PHE A 36 -6.13 -8.12 2.26
CA PHE A 36 -7.06 -9.24 2.51
C PHE A 36 -7.24 -10.07 1.23
N GLY A 37 -7.84 -11.25 1.34
CA GLY A 37 -8.18 -12.07 0.18
C GLY A 37 -7.05 -12.94 -0.37
N ASP A 38 -5.88 -12.99 0.30
CA ASP A 38 -4.82 -13.95 -0.03
C ASP A 38 -5.11 -15.32 0.60
N ALA A 39 -4.29 -16.33 0.28
CA ALA A 39 -4.44 -17.68 0.83
C ALA A 39 -4.29 -17.76 2.37
N THR A 40 -3.80 -16.73 3.05
CA THR A 40 -3.76 -16.69 4.52
C THR A 40 -5.01 -16.02 5.11
N ALA A 41 -5.40 -14.83 4.60
CA ALA A 41 -6.50 -14.06 5.14
C ALA A 41 -7.90 -14.54 4.69
N HIS A 42 -7.99 -15.23 3.54
CA HIS A 42 -9.24 -15.69 2.95
C HIS A 42 -10.31 -14.58 2.93
N ASP A 43 -11.54 -14.86 3.36
CA ASP A 43 -12.69 -13.96 3.35
C ASP A 43 -13.02 -13.36 4.73
N ARG A 44 -12.17 -13.55 5.75
CA ARG A 44 -12.49 -13.24 7.15
C ARG A 44 -11.45 -12.44 7.90
N ASP A 45 -10.20 -12.45 7.45
CA ASP A 45 -9.10 -11.78 8.13
C ASP A 45 -8.45 -10.72 7.24
N VAL A 46 -7.55 -9.95 7.85
CA VAL A 46 -6.66 -8.98 7.18
C VAL A 46 -5.23 -9.22 7.63
N PHE A 47 -4.26 -8.93 6.78
CA PHE A 47 -2.85 -8.89 7.17
C PHE A 47 -2.34 -7.45 7.11
N SER A 48 -1.44 -7.09 8.03
CA SER A 48 -0.82 -5.77 8.03
C SER A 48 0.33 -5.71 7.01
N PHE A 49 0.55 -4.53 6.44
CA PHE A 49 1.67 -4.30 5.53
C PHE A 49 3.02 -4.39 6.24
N HIS A 50 3.08 -4.03 7.52
CA HIS A 50 4.25 -4.25 8.36
C HIS A 50 4.02 -5.46 9.27
N GLY A 51 5.01 -6.36 9.35
CA GLY A 51 4.91 -7.57 10.18
C GLY A 51 4.83 -7.30 11.69
N ASP A 52 5.21 -6.10 12.13
CA ASP A 52 5.08 -5.63 13.51
C ASP A 52 3.82 -4.79 13.77
N HIS A 53 2.93 -4.69 12.77
CA HIS A 53 1.70 -3.89 12.80
C HIS A 53 1.91 -2.37 12.94
N SER A 54 3.14 -1.88 12.71
CA SER A 54 3.38 -0.44 12.65
C SER A 54 2.69 0.21 11.43
N PRO A 55 2.26 1.48 11.52
CA PRO A 55 1.74 2.21 10.37
C PRO A 55 2.85 2.52 9.35
N CYS A 56 2.46 2.76 8.10
CA CYS A 56 3.34 3.34 7.09
C CYS A 56 3.46 4.86 7.31
N HIS A 57 4.65 5.41 7.08
CA HIS A 57 4.93 6.84 7.08
C HIS A 57 4.53 7.47 5.74
N GLY A 58 3.23 7.76 5.63
CA GLY A 58 2.62 8.41 4.47
C GLY A 58 2.36 7.46 3.31
N PHE A 59 1.64 7.98 2.31
CA PHE A 59 1.18 7.20 1.15
C PHE A 59 2.31 6.73 0.23
N GLU A 60 3.49 7.37 0.27
CA GLU A 60 4.67 6.90 -0.45
C GLU A 60 5.14 5.54 0.09
N GLU A 61 5.24 5.39 1.42
CA GLU A 61 5.62 4.10 2.02
C GLU A 61 4.52 3.04 1.80
N VAL A 62 3.23 3.43 1.81
CA VAL A 62 2.14 2.50 1.45
C VAL A 62 2.36 1.92 0.05
N LEU A 63 2.73 2.75 -0.92
CA LEU A 63 3.00 2.32 -2.30
C LEU A 63 4.22 1.40 -2.39
N GLU A 64 5.28 1.68 -1.63
CA GLU A 64 6.45 0.82 -1.53
C GLU A 64 6.12 -0.54 -0.92
N CYS A 65 5.38 -0.57 0.18
CA CYS A 65 4.95 -1.78 0.86
C CYS A 65 4.03 -2.61 -0.04
N TYR A 66 3.07 -1.98 -0.74
CA TYR A 66 2.24 -2.66 -1.74
C TYR A 66 3.10 -3.37 -2.80
N ARG A 67 4.08 -2.68 -3.39
CA ARG A 67 4.99 -3.26 -4.40
C ARG A 67 5.83 -4.41 -3.86
N LYS A 68 6.21 -4.37 -2.59
CA LYS A 68 6.94 -5.46 -1.91
C LYS A 68 6.04 -6.65 -1.61
N ILE A 69 4.80 -6.43 -1.23
CA ILE A 69 3.87 -7.47 -0.77
C ILE A 69 3.30 -8.26 -1.95
N VAL A 70 2.81 -7.58 -3.00
CA VAL A 70 2.05 -8.21 -4.10
C VAL A 70 2.78 -9.40 -4.74
N PRO A 71 4.09 -9.34 -5.05
CA PRO A 71 4.80 -10.48 -5.63
C PRO A 71 4.94 -11.70 -4.69
N ASN A 72 4.72 -11.50 -3.39
CA ASN A 72 4.89 -12.50 -2.35
C ASN A 72 3.55 -13.08 -1.84
N LEU A 73 2.42 -12.56 -2.32
CA LEU A 73 1.10 -13.12 -2.01
C LEU A 73 0.94 -14.50 -2.67
N LYS A 74 0.25 -15.41 -1.96
CA LYS A 74 -0.03 -16.78 -2.41
C LYS A 74 -1.49 -16.96 -2.77
#